data_AF-A0A7W8CZ49-F1
#
_entry.id   AF-A0A7W8CZ49-F1
#
_cell.length_a   1.000
_cell.length_b   1.000
_cell.length_c   1.000
_cell.angle_alpha   90.00
_cell.angle_beta   90.00
_cell.angle_gamma   90.00
#
_symmetry.space_group_name_H-M   'P 1'
#
loop_
_entity.id
_entity.type
_entity.pdbx_description
1 polymer ?
#
loop_
_entity_poly.entity_id
_entity_poly.type
_entity_poly.pdbx_seq_one_letter_code
_entity_poly.pdbx_strand_id
1 'polypeptide(L)'
;MKSKVNLSYQFKELSKPMGWAILLSFLYNIVYIFGSAYLGASLALYFLIVLLSLVSAVGFYWICLCAWQDHPKLDKAALLPIVVYQGILITLTMGILSPLHTVIASMDLWYLTLPYQIVCALLIVLAQPIELCMFTSLAKGKTTFSQIKTDMKEKLKRSFKPIWNRYALILLMVIFLDSLVGAPLSMASGLDAFSILSGLVFYANPMFSWMFAFTMAAGLGMTSSIIAYLILLFGIGMVYLIVECNYLSMIKKNWITDGTKKTKTHKKKK
;
A
#
# COMPACT_ATOMS: atom_id res chain seq x y z
N MET A 1 -27.35 -18.00 8.34
CA MET A 1 -26.45 -18.84 7.52
C MET A 1 -25.01 -18.55 7.95
N LYS A 2 -24.41 -19.41 8.78
CA LYS A 2 -23.05 -19.24 9.31
C LYS A 2 -22.05 -19.32 8.16
N SER A 3 -21.44 -18.19 7.79
CA SER A 3 -20.29 -18.16 6.89
C SER A 3 -19.12 -18.85 7.62
N LYS A 4 -18.89 -20.13 7.32
CA LYS A 4 -17.62 -20.78 7.64
C LYS A 4 -16.54 -20.02 6.88
N VAL A 5 -15.72 -19.26 7.60
CA VAL A 5 -14.50 -18.68 7.05
C VAL A 5 -13.56 -19.84 6.78
N ASN A 6 -13.61 -20.36 5.56
CA ASN A 6 -12.60 -21.29 5.07
C ASN A 6 -11.32 -20.49 4.84
N LEU A 7 -10.50 -20.35 5.89
CA LEU A 7 -9.09 -19.99 5.79
C LEU A 7 -8.32 -21.19 5.19
N SER A 8 -8.66 -21.59 3.96
CA SER A 8 -7.76 -22.47 3.22
C SER A 8 -6.60 -21.60 2.73
N TYR A 9 -5.57 -21.49 3.56
CA TYR A 9 -4.29 -20.91 3.16
C TYR A 9 -3.71 -21.76 2.03
N GLN A 10 -3.88 -21.31 0.80
CA GLN A 10 -3.16 -21.90 -0.32
C GLN A 10 -1.82 -21.21 -0.44
N PHE A 11 -0.90 -21.55 0.46
CA PHE A 11 0.45 -20.95 0.55
C PHE A 11 1.18 -20.97 -0.81
N LYS A 12 0.94 -22.01 -1.62
CA LYS A 12 1.44 -22.14 -2.99
C LYS A 12 0.97 -21.00 -3.91
N GLU A 13 -0.29 -20.57 -3.79
CA GLU A 13 -0.85 -19.44 -4.57
C GLU A 13 -0.32 -18.06 -4.11
N LEU A 14 0.20 -17.96 -2.89
CA LEU A 14 0.72 -16.70 -2.32
C LEU A 14 2.24 -16.54 -2.49
N SER A 15 2.97 -17.63 -2.70
CA SER A 15 4.45 -17.61 -2.81
C SER A 15 4.98 -16.64 -3.88
N LYS A 16 4.32 -16.59 -5.05
CA LYS A 16 4.72 -15.73 -6.17
C LYS A 16 4.55 -14.24 -5.87
N PRO A 17 3.37 -13.73 -5.47
CA PRO A 17 3.24 -12.32 -5.10
C PRO A 17 4.13 -11.95 -3.90
N MET A 18 4.30 -12.85 -2.92
CA MET A 18 5.22 -12.64 -1.79
C MET A 18 6.68 -12.47 -2.23
N GLY A 19 7.17 -13.32 -3.13
CA GLY A 19 8.55 -13.23 -3.63
C GLY A 19 8.81 -11.92 -4.38
N TRP A 20 7.86 -11.48 -5.22
CA TRP A 20 7.95 -10.19 -5.91
C TRP A 20 7.89 -9.00 -4.96
N ALA A 21 7.03 -9.08 -3.94
CA ALA A 21 6.94 -8.10 -2.87
C ALA A 21 8.27 -7.88 -2.16
N ILE A 22 8.92 -8.96 -1.71
CA ILE A 22 10.22 -8.92 -1.05
C ILE A 22 11.28 -8.34 -2.01
N LEU A 23 11.35 -8.84 -3.24
CA LEU A 23 12.35 -8.41 -4.22
C LEU A 23 12.22 -6.91 -4.55
N LEU A 24 11.02 -6.45 -4.89
CA LEU A 24 10.80 -5.06 -5.26
C LEU A 24 11.04 -4.11 -4.09
N SER A 25 10.62 -4.49 -2.89
CA SER A 25 10.87 -3.69 -1.70
C SER A 25 12.37 -3.65 -1.35
N PHE A 26 13.11 -4.75 -1.53
CA PHE A 26 14.56 -4.75 -1.34
C PHE A 26 15.26 -3.79 -2.32
N LEU A 27 14.93 -3.87 -3.61
CA LEU A 27 15.48 -3.01 -4.64
C LEU A 27 15.16 -1.53 -4.39
N TYR A 28 13.91 -1.24 -4.02
CA TYR A 28 13.46 0.11 -3.68
C TYR A 28 14.30 0.69 -2.52
N ASN A 29 14.45 -0.06 -1.43
CA ASN A 29 15.13 0.42 -0.24
C ASN A 29 16.63 0.65 -0.46
N ILE A 30 17.28 -0.16 -1.29
CA ILE A 30 18.67 0.07 -1.73
C ILE A 30 18.78 1.43 -2.41
N VAL A 31 17.95 1.68 -3.43
CA VAL A 31 18.00 2.94 -4.20
C VAL A 31 17.73 4.14 -3.29
N TYR A 32 16.77 4.01 -2.37
CA TYR A 32 16.46 5.07 -1.42
C TYR A 32 17.64 5.38 -0.48
N ILE A 33 18.26 4.37 0.15
CA ILE A 33 19.35 4.59 1.12
C ILE A 33 20.58 5.16 0.46
N PHE A 34 21.00 4.62 -0.68
CA PHE A 34 22.13 5.20 -1.41
C PHE A 34 21.78 6.61 -1.90
N GLY A 35 20.58 6.81 -2.45
CA GLY A 35 20.11 8.12 -2.86
C GLY A 35 20.13 9.15 -1.73
N SER A 36 19.62 8.81 -0.55
CA SER A 36 19.59 9.71 0.60
C SER A 36 21.00 10.00 1.14
N ALA A 37 21.88 9.01 1.18
CA ALA A 37 23.26 9.17 1.60
C ALA A 37 24.07 10.10 0.67
N TYR A 38 23.89 9.97 -0.66
CA TYR A 38 24.64 10.76 -1.64
C TYR A 38 24.05 12.14 -1.90
N LEU A 39 22.71 12.27 -1.92
CA LEU A 39 22.04 13.51 -2.32
C LEU A 39 21.74 14.45 -1.15
N GLY A 40 21.72 13.95 0.09
CA GLY A 40 21.38 14.74 1.28
C GLY A 40 20.03 15.45 1.15
N ALA A 41 19.83 16.57 1.85
CA ALA A 41 18.59 17.36 1.81
C ALA A 41 18.45 18.25 0.57
N SER A 42 18.82 17.76 -0.62
CA SER A 42 18.76 18.51 -1.87
C SER A 42 17.43 18.32 -2.62
N LEU A 43 17.13 19.23 -3.56
CA LEU A 43 16.02 19.08 -4.50
C LEU A 43 16.07 17.74 -5.25
N ALA A 44 17.28 17.24 -5.54
CA ALA A 44 17.48 15.97 -6.21
C ALA A 44 16.98 14.78 -5.38
N LEU A 45 17.09 14.82 -4.04
CA LEU A 45 16.52 13.79 -3.18
C LEU A 45 14.98 13.79 -3.25
N TYR A 46 14.34 14.95 -3.23
CA TYR A 46 12.89 15.04 -3.37
C TYR A 46 12.41 14.52 -4.74
N PHE A 47 13.14 14.83 -5.81
CA PHE A 47 12.86 14.28 -7.12
C PHE A 47 13.00 12.75 -7.15
N LEU A 48 14.06 12.22 -6.55
CA LEU A 48 14.25 10.78 -6.42
C LEU A 48 13.09 10.11 -5.65
N ILE A 49 12.66 10.70 -4.54
CA ILE A 49 11.54 10.21 -3.72
C ILE A 49 10.24 10.16 -4.53
N VAL A 50 9.95 11.20 -5.32
CA VAL A 50 8.78 11.23 -6.21
C VAL A 50 8.87 10.12 -7.26
N LEU A 51 10.02 9.97 -7.93
CA LEU A 51 10.22 8.91 -8.92
C LEU A 51 10.05 7.52 -8.33
N LEU A 52 10.67 7.28 -7.17
CA LEU A 52 10.57 6.03 -6.45
C LEU A 52 9.12 5.71 -6.08
N SER A 53 8.36 6.70 -5.59
CA SER A 53 6.93 6.56 -5.29
C SER A 53 6.11 6.13 -6.52
N LEU A 54 6.36 6.73 -7.68
CA LEU A 54 5.71 6.36 -8.94
C LEU A 54 6.07 4.93 -9.38
N VAL A 55 7.36 4.58 -9.34
CA VAL A 55 7.84 3.23 -9.68
C VAL A 55 7.22 2.20 -8.75
N SER A 56 7.09 2.52 -7.48
CA SER A 56 6.56 1.61 -6.48
C SER A 56 5.05 1.39 -6.63
N ALA A 57 4.26 2.39 -7.04
CA ALA A 57 2.86 2.19 -7.41
C ALA A 57 2.70 1.21 -8.59
N VAL A 58 3.58 1.30 -9.60
CA VAL A 58 3.61 0.33 -10.71
C VAL A 58 4.03 -1.06 -10.23
N GLY A 59 5.02 -1.15 -9.35
CA GLY A 59 5.45 -2.40 -8.71
C GLY A 59 4.32 -3.04 -7.89
N PHE A 60 3.55 -2.24 -7.15
CA PHE A 60 2.41 -2.73 -6.38
C PHE A 60 1.30 -3.26 -7.29
N TYR A 61 1.01 -2.59 -8.40
CA TYR A 61 0.11 -3.12 -9.42
C TYR A 61 0.60 -4.46 -9.98
N TRP A 62 1.90 -4.61 -10.24
CA TRP A 62 2.48 -5.87 -10.70
C TRP A 62 2.28 -7.02 -9.69
N ILE A 63 2.48 -6.75 -8.40
CA ILE A 63 2.22 -7.72 -7.32
C ILE A 63 0.74 -8.11 -7.30
N CYS A 64 -0.15 -7.14 -7.47
CA CYS A 64 -1.59 -7.41 -7.58
C CYS A 64 -1.90 -8.31 -8.79
N LEU A 65 -1.32 -8.05 -9.96
CA LEU A 65 -1.48 -8.93 -11.13
C LEU A 65 -0.97 -10.35 -10.84
N CYS A 66 0.18 -10.50 -10.19
CA CYS A 66 0.71 -11.81 -9.79
C CYS A 66 -0.21 -12.54 -8.80
N ALA A 67 -0.92 -11.82 -7.94
CA ALA A 67 -1.91 -12.40 -7.04
C ALA A 67 -3.22 -12.77 -7.75
N TRP A 68 -3.57 -12.05 -8.81
CA TRP A 68 -4.90 -12.11 -9.43
C TRP A 68 -4.98 -12.91 -10.73
N GLN A 69 -3.88 -13.03 -11.46
CA GLN A 69 -3.81 -13.65 -12.79
C GLN A 69 -2.77 -14.77 -12.80
N ASP A 70 -3.07 -15.86 -13.51
CA ASP A 70 -2.15 -16.99 -13.64
C ASP A 70 -0.94 -16.62 -14.50
N HIS A 71 -1.19 -15.81 -15.55
CA HIS A 71 -0.18 -15.24 -16.44
C HIS A 71 -0.23 -13.71 -16.40
N PRO A 72 0.41 -13.08 -15.40
CA PRO A 72 0.38 -11.62 -15.24
C PRO A 72 1.04 -10.95 -16.44
N LYS A 73 0.37 -9.93 -16.99
CA LYS A 73 0.90 -9.08 -18.06
C LYS A 73 0.66 -7.62 -17.72
N LEU A 74 1.72 -6.83 -17.74
CA LEU A 74 1.64 -5.40 -17.53
C LEU A 74 1.25 -4.71 -18.83
N ASP A 75 0.00 -4.26 -18.92
CA ASP A 75 -0.45 -3.46 -20.06
C ASP A 75 0.12 -2.05 -19.95
N LYS A 76 0.76 -1.57 -21.04
CA LYS A 76 1.29 -0.20 -21.11
C LYS A 76 0.18 0.83 -20.91
N ALA A 77 -1.04 0.53 -21.36
CA ALA A 77 -2.19 1.42 -21.18
C ALA A 77 -2.65 1.52 -19.70
N ALA A 78 -2.24 0.58 -18.84
CA ALA A 78 -2.50 0.66 -17.40
C ALA A 78 -1.54 1.60 -16.66
N LEU A 79 -0.35 1.90 -17.22
CA LEU A 79 0.66 2.72 -16.56
C LEU A 79 0.18 4.15 -16.30
N LEU A 80 -0.44 4.79 -17.30
CA LEU A 80 -0.86 6.18 -17.17
C LEU A 80 -1.89 6.37 -16.03
N PRO A 81 -2.99 5.60 -15.93
CA PRO A 81 -3.89 5.70 -14.79
C PRO A 81 -3.22 5.51 -13.43
N ILE A 82 -2.26 4.59 -13.32
CA ILE A 82 -1.51 4.32 -12.08
C ILE A 82 -0.68 5.54 -11.70
N VAL A 83 0.12 6.04 -12.63
CA VAL A 83 0.99 7.21 -12.42
C VAL A 83 0.18 8.46 -12.12
N VAL A 84 -0.97 8.65 -12.77
CA VAL A 84 -1.86 9.79 -12.49
C VAL A 84 -2.44 9.70 -11.08
N TYR A 85 -2.93 8.53 -10.67
CA TYR A 85 -3.46 8.35 -9.31
C TYR A 85 -2.39 8.58 -8.24
N GLN A 86 -1.20 8.01 -8.44
CA GLN A 86 -0.07 8.21 -7.54
C GLN A 86 0.38 9.68 -7.51
N GLY A 87 0.43 10.34 -8.67
CA GLY A 87 0.74 11.77 -8.77
C GLY A 87 -0.25 12.65 -8.00
N ILE A 88 -1.54 12.29 -7.98
CA ILE A 88 -2.55 12.98 -7.16
C ILE A 88 -2.25 12.80 -5.67
N LEU A 89 -1.94 11.58 -5.23
CA LEU A 89 -1.58 11.32 -3.83
C LEU A 89 -0.31 12.07 -3.41
N ILE A 90 0.73 12.07 -4.26
CA ILE A 90 1.95 12.84 -4.02
C ILE A 90 1.64 14.33 -3.91
N THR A 91 0.86 14.88 -4.85
CA THR A 91 0.49 16.31 -4.85
C THR A 91 -0.31 16.68 -3.60
N LEU A 92 -1.23 15.82 -3.16
CA LEU A 92 -2.00 16.04 -1.94
C LEU A 92 -1.10 16.01 -0.71
N THR A 93 -0.23 15.02 -0.59
CA THR A 93 0.62 14.84 0.60
C THR A 93 1.74 15.86 0.66
N MET A 94 2.51 16.05 -0.41
CA MET A 94 3.64 17.00 -0.42
C MET A 94 3.26 18.41 -0.83
N GLY A 95 2.32 18.59 -1.76
CA GLY A 95 1.95 19.92 -2.24
C GLY A 95 1.00 20.66 -1.32
N ILE A 96 0.18 19.94 -0.53
CA ILE A 96 -0.86 20.55 0.32
C ILE A 96 -0.61 20.23 1.79
N LEU A 97 -0.54 18.94 2.16
CA LEU A 97 -0.49 18.55 3.57
C LEU A 97 0.84 18.84 4.24
N SER A 98 1.98 18.74 3.53
CA SER A 98 3.30 19.04 4.09
C SER A 98 3.51 20.53 4.40
N PRO A 99 3.17 21.48 3.50
CA PRO A 99 3.18 22.90 3.83
C PRO A 99 2.23 23.22 4.98
N LEU A 100 1.03 22.63 4.98
CA LEU A 100 0.06 22.83 6.04
C LEU A 100 0.58 22.31 7.40
N HIS A 101 1.24 21.15 7.42
CA HIS A 101 1.92 20.62 8.61
C HIS A 101 2.92 21.63 9.17
N THR A 102 3.75 22.19 8.28
CA THR A 102 4.81 23.13 8.62
C THR A 102 4.22 24.42 9.21
N VAL A 103 3.15 24.95 8.63
CA VAL A 103 2.46 26.14 9.14
C VAL A 103 1.82 25.87 10.50
N ILE A 104 1.12 24.75 10.66
CA ILE A 104 0.48 24.38 11.94
C ILE A 104 1.53 24.27 13.05
N ALA A 105 2.65 23.61 12.78
CA ALA A 105 3.74 23.42 13.74
C ALA A 105 4.47 24.74 14.06
N SER A 106 4.81 25.55 13.04
CA SER A 106 5.58 26.79 13.23
C SER A 106 4.80 27.93 13.86
N MET A 107 3.47 27.96 13.67
CA MET A 107 2.58 28.98 14.23
C MET A 107 1.84 28.52 15.49
N ASP A 108 2.18 27.35 16.04
CA ASP A 108 1.57 26.74 17.23
C ASP A 108 0.03 26.71 17.18
N LEU A 109 -0.53 26.34 16.01
CA LEU A 109 -1.97 26.34 15.76
C LEU A 109 -2.61 25.04 16.28
N TRP A 110 -2.58 24.85 17.60
CA TRP A 110 -3.06 23.64 18.27
C TRP A 110 -4.50 23.25 17.87
N TYR A 111 -5.37 24.23 17.63
CA TYR A 111 -6.77 24.02 17.26
C TYR A 111 -6.96 23.42 15.86
N LEU A 112 -5.96 23.55 14.97
CA LEU A 112 -5.96 22.92 13.64
C LEU A 112 -5.28 21.55 13.63
N THR A 113 -4.52 21.21 14.68
CA THR A 113 -3.74 19.97 14.74
C THR A 113 -4.65 18.73 14.67
N LEU A 114 -5.73 18.70 15.46
CA LEU A 114 -6.65 17.56 15.47
C LEU A 114 -7.41 17.41 14.13
N PRO A 115 -8.06 18.45 13.57
CA PRO A 115 -8.67 18.36 12.24
C PRO A 115 -7.68 17.90 11.15
N TYR A 116 -6.46 18.41 11.18
CA TYR A 116 -5.40 18.05 10.24
C TYR A 116 -5.01 16.56 10.34
N GLN A 117 -4.80 16.05 11.55
CA GLN A 117 -4.49 14.64 11.79
C GLN A 117 -5.65 13.72 11.35
N ILE A 118 -6.91 14.14 11.54
CA ILE A 118 -8.09 13.41 11.07
C ILE A 118 -8.10 13.32 9.54
N VAL A 119 -7.80 14.41 8.83
CA VAL A 119 -7.72 14.40 7.36
C VAL A 119 -6.64 13.43 6.89
N CYS A 120 -5.46 13.43 7.54
CA CYS A 120 -4.38 12.50 7.20
C CYS A 120 -4.79 11.04 7.45
N ALA A 121 -5.43 10.75 8.59
CA ALA A 121 -5.93 9.42 8.92
C ALA A 121 -6.99 8.92 7.92
N LEU A 122 -7.90 9.80 7.47
CA LEU A 122 -8.87 9.47 6.44
C LEU A 122 -8.20 9.05 5.12
N LEU A 123 -7.13 9.75 4.71
CA LEU A 123 -6.38 9.40 3.52
C LEU A 123 -5.68 8.05 3.66
N ILE A 124 -5.07 7.77 4.81
CA ILE A 124 -4.44 6.46 5.10
C ILE A 124 -5.45 5.32 4.93
N VAL A 125 -6.67 5.51 5.45
CA VAL A 125 -7.72 4.49 5.50
C VAL A 125 -8.44 4.31 4.16
N LEU A 126 -8.45 5.34 3.29
CA LEU A 126 -9.20 5.34 2.03
C LEU A 126 -8.34 5.15 0.77
N ALA A 127 -7.11 5.66 0.75
CA ALA A 127 -6.27 5.68 -0.46
C ALA A 127 -6.08 4.26 -1.01
N GLN A 128 -5.60 3.35 -0.16
CA GLN A 128 -5.26 1.99 -0.58
C GLN A 128 -6.47 1.15 -1.07
N PRO A 129 -7.64 1.13 -0.39
CA PRO A 129 -8.84 0.48 -0.92
C PRO A 129 -9.34 1.08 -2.25
N ILE A 130 -9.21 2.39 -2.44
CA ILE A 130 -9.57 3.08 -3.69
C ILE A 130 -8.60 2.71 -4.82
N GLU A 131 -7.30 2.68 -4.52
CA GLU A 131 -6.27 2.23 -5.46
C GLU A 131 -6.53 0.80 -5.93
N LEU A 132 -6.86 -0.11 -5.02
CA LEU A 132 -7.21 -1.49 -5.35
C LEU A 132 -8.49 -1.61 -6.20
N CYS A 133 -9.46 -0.71 -6.01
CA CYS A 133 -10.62 -0.59 -6.88
C CYS A 133 -10.20 -0.21 -8.32
N MET A 134 -9.27 0.73 -8.48
CA MET A 134 -8.70 1.11 -9.77
C MET A 134 -7.92 -0.06 -10.38
N PHE A 135 -7.00 -0.67 -9.64
CA PHE A 135 -6.15 -1.77 -10.11
C PHE A 135 -6.96 -2.98 -10.58
N THR A 136 -8.02 -3.35 -9.86
CA THR A 136 -8.91 -4.44 -10.30
C THR A 136 -9.68 -4.10 -11.58
N SER A 137 -9.89 -2.81 -11.89
CA SER A 137 -10.50 -2.37 -13.15
C SER A 137 -9.48 -2.48 -14.29
N LEU A 138 -8.25 -2.03 -14.06
CA LEU A 138 -7.12 -2.16 -14.98
C LEU A 138 -6.80 -3.64 -15.28
N ALA A 139 -6.80 -4.51 -14.26
CA ALA A 139 -6.57 -5.95 -14.42
C ALA A 139 -7.63 -6.67 -15.27
N LYS A 140 -8.79 -6.03 -15.52
CA LYS A 140 -9.83 -6.51 -16.45
C LYS A 140 -9.73 -5.89 -17.84
N GLY A 141 -8.67 -5.13 -18.12
CA GLY A 141 -8.46 -4.44 -19.39
C GLY A 141 -9.24 -3.13 -19.55
N LYS A 142 -9.83 -2.58 -18.48
CA LYS A 142 -10.49 -1.27 -18.51
C LYS A 142 -9.46 -0.17 -18.32
N THR A 143 -9.01 0.48 -19.39
CA THR A 143 -7.92 1.46 -19.35
C THR A 143 -8.39 2.91 -19.54
N THR A 144 -9.57 3.14 -20.11
CA THR A 144 -10.14 4.49 -20.25
C THR A 144 -10.71 5.00 -18.92
N PHE A 145 -10.48 6.28 -18.59
CA PHE A 145 -10.99 6.92 -17.37
C PHE A 145 -12.49 6.70 -17.13
N SER A 146 -13.32 6.83 -18.18
CA SER A 146 -14.77 6.61 -18.09
C SER A 146 -15.13 5.18 -17.67
N GLN A 147 -14.43 4.18 -18.22
CA GLN A 147 -14.64 2.77 -17.89
C GLN A 147 -14.21 2.46 -16.46
N ILE A 148 -13.05 2.97 -16.05
CA ILE A 148 -12.51 2.83 -14.69
C ILE A 148 -13.48 3.46 -13.69
N LYS A 149 -13.88 4.72 -13.91
CA LYS A 149 -14.82 5.44 -13.04
C LYS A 149 -16.15 4.70 -12.87
N THR A 150 -16.70 4.16 -13.96
CA THR A 150 -17.96 3.41 -13.93
C THR A 150 -17.82 2.12 -13.13
N ASP A 151 -16.75 1.34 -13.36
CA ASP A 151 -16.48 0.10 -12.63
C ASP A 151 -16.23 0.34 -11.13
N MET A 152 -15.44 1.37 -10.82
CA MET A 152 -15.16 1.79 -9.45
C MET A 152 -16.44 2.20 -8.73
N LYS A 153 -17.32 2.99 -9.36
CA LYS A 153 -18.60 3.41 -8.76
C LYS A 153 -19.48 2.22 -8.41
N GLU A 154 -19.51 1.19 -9.26
CA GLU A 154 -20.26 -0.04 -8.97
C GLU A 154 -19.68 -0.81 -7.78
N LYS A 155 -18.35 -0.98 -7.71
CA LYS A 155 -17.67 -1.66 -6.60
C LYS A 155 -17.81 -0.89 -5.29
N LEU A 156 -17.63 0.43 -5.32
CA LEU A 156 -17.81 1.34 -4.19
C LEU A 156 -19.20 1.18 -3.57
N LYS A 157 -20.24 1.04 -4.40
CA LYS A 157 -21.61 0.87 -3.93
C LYS A 157 -21.92 -0.53 -3.40
N ARG A 158 -21.40 -1.59 -4.03
CA ARG A 158 -21.87 -2.98 -3.76
C ARG A 158 -20.96 -3.77 -2.81
N SER A 159 -19.66 -3.58 -2.87
CA SER A 159 -18.70 -4.52 -2.25
C SER A 159 -17.47 -3.86 -1.62
N PHE A 160 -17.46 -2.53 -1.48
CA PHE A 160 -16.36 -1.81 -0.85
C PHE A 160 -16.27 -1.96 0.65
N LYS A 161 -17.40 -1.90 1.37
CA LYS A 161 -17.45 -2.02 2.84
C LYS A 161 -16.65 -3.22 3.40
N PRO A 162 -16.81 -4.47 2.92
CA PRO A 162 -16.04 -5.60 3.47
C PRO A 162 -14.53 -5.49 3.20
N ILE A 163 -14.13 -4.95 2.04
CA ILE A 163 -12.72 -4.80 1.67
C ILE A 163 -12.08 -3.66 2.46
N TRP A 164 -12.81 -2.57 2.65
CA TRP A 164 -12.42 -1.44 3.48
C TRP A 164 -12.28 -1.84 4.96
N ASN A 165 -13.29 -2.52 5.53
CA ASN A 165 -13.24 -3.00 6.92
C ASN A 165 -12.06 -3.94 7.16
N ARG A 166 -11.76 -4.83 6.21
CA ARG A 166 -10.63 -5.75 6.35
C ARG A 166 -9.30 -5.02 6.27
N TYR A 167 -9.18 -4.03 5.39
CA TYR A 167 -7.99 -3.18 5.33
C TYR A 167 -7.79 -2.39 6.64
N ALA A 168 -8.85 -1.76 7.16
CA ALA A 168 -8.79 -1.05 8.43
C ALA A 168 -8.35 -1.97 9.58
N LEU A 169 -8.83 -3.22 9.61
CA LEU A 169 -8.38 -4.22 10.59
C LEU A 169 -6.90 -4.57 10.45
N ILE A 170 -6.42 -4.76 9.21
CA ILE A 170 -5.00 -5.03 8.93
C ILE A 170 -4.14 -3.85 9.39
N LEU A 171 -4.55 -2.63 9.04
CA LEU A 171 -3.84 -1.42 9.44
C LEU A 171 -3.74 -1.30 10.97
N LEU A 172 -4.84 -1.54 11.70
CA LEU A 172 -4.83 -1.55 13.16
C LEU A 172 -3.90 -2.62 13.73
N MET A 173 -3.88 -3.81 13.13
CA MET A 173 -2.97 -4.88 13.53
C MET A 173 -1.51 -4.50 13.32
N VAL A 174 -1.17 -3.91 12.17
CA VAL A 174 0.18 -3.44 11.85
C VAL A 174 0.60 -2.34 12.82
N ILE A 175 -0.23 -1.32 13.04
CA ILE A 175 0.05 -0.23 13.98
C ILE A 175 0.27 -0.76 15.39
N PHE A 176 -0.56 -1.72 15.84
CA PHE A 176 -0.42 -2.35 17.14
C PHE A 176 0.92 -3.09 17.28
N LEU A 177 1.27 -3.92 16.29
CA LEU A 177 2.52 -4.67 16.30
C LEU A 177 3.74 -3.74 16.21
N ASP A 178 3.69 -2.72 15.35
CA ASP A 178 4.75 -1.72 15.23
C ASP A 178 4.96 -0.95 16.53
N SER A 179 3.88 -0.66 17.26
CA SER A 179 3.95 0.03 18.56
C SER A 179 4.61 -0.81 19.64
N LEU A 180 4.55 -2.15 19.56
CA LEU A 180 5.25 -3.04 20.50
C LEU A 180 6.77 -3.10 20.25
N VAL A 181 7.21 -2.87 19.01
CA VAL A 181 8.62 -3.03 18.62
C VAL A 181 9.31 -1.73 18.22
N GLY A 182 8.61 -0.59 18.31
CA GLY A 182 9.14 0.72 17.93
C GLY A 182 9.41 0.85 16.42
N ALA A 183 8.62 0.17 15.58
CA ALA A 183 8.72 0.22 14.13
C ALA A 183 8.06 1.49 13.54
N PRO A 184 8.19 1.79 12.23
CA PRO A 184 7.87 3.10 11.66
C PRO A 184 6.41 3.56 11.80
N LEU A 185 5.46 2.65 11.98
CA LEU A 185 4.05 2.97 12.21
C LEU A 185 3.67 2.95 13.70
N SER A 186 4.67 2.91 14.58
CA SER A 186 4.48 2.96 16.03
C SER A 186 3.80 4.24 16.47
N MET A 187 2.82 4.11 17.36
CA MET A 187 2.20 5.24 18.07
C MET A 187 2.76 5.44 19.47
N ALA A 188 3.87 4.77 19.83
CA ALA A 188 4.45 4.85 21.18
C ALA A 188 4.89 6.27 21.56
N SER A 189 5.25 7.09 20.57
CA SER A 189 5.60 8.51 20.73
C SER A 189 4.44 9.48 20.42
N GLY A 190 3.21 8.97 20.27
CA GLY A 190 2.05 9.73 19.82
C GLY A 190 1.64 9.41 18.38
N LEU A 191 0.41 9.79 17.99
CA LEU A 191 -0.11 9.60 16.64
C LEU A 191 0.35 10.77 15.74
N ASP A 192 1.26 10.48 14.82
CA ASP A 192 1.56 11.36 13.69
C ASP A 192 1.07 10.75 12.37
N ALA A 193 -0.22 10.98 12.09
CA ALA A 193 -0.86 10.48 10.88
C ALA A 193 -0.28 11.12 9.62
N PHE A 194 0.35 12.29 9.67
CA PHE A 194 1.02 12.85 8.51
C PHE A 194 2.31 12.10 8.19
N SER A 195 3.16 11.84 9.19
CA SER A 195 4.36 11.04 8.99
C SER A 195 4.04 9.64 8.47
N ILE A 196 2.98 9.01 9.01
CA ILE A 196 2.48 7.73 8.51
C ILE A 196 2.02 7.86 7.04
N LEU A 197 1.15 8.83 6.74
CA LEU A 197 0.63 9.05 5.38
C LEU A 197 1.75 9.31 4.37
N SER A 198 2.69 10.19 4.73
CA SER A 198 3.89 10.49 3.94
C SER A 198 4.69 9.22 3.69
N GLY A 199 4.94 8.43 4.73
CA GLY A 199 5.59 7.15 4.61
C GLY A 199 4.87 6.20 3.65
N LEU A 200 3.54 6.10 3.74
CA LEU A 200 2.75 5.23 2.86
C LEU A 200 2.74 5.68 1.40
N VAL A 201 2.75 6.99 1.15
CA VAL A 201 2.77 7.53 -0.22
C VAL A 201 4.16 7.36 -0.84
N PHE A 202 5.24 7.58 -0.08
CA PHE A 202 6.59 7.57 -0.64
C PHE A 202 7.23 6.19 -0.66
N TYR A 203 7.16 5.46 0.44
CA TYR A 203 7.69 4.09 0.53
C TYR A 203 6.74 3.04 -0.05
N ALA A 204 5.59 3.52 -0.54
CA ALA A 204 4.47 2.79 -1.13
C ALA A 204 3.93 1.68 -0.24
N ASN A 205 2.68 1.88 0.16
CA ASN A 205 1.80 0.87 0.73
C ASN A 205 2.27 0.34 2.10
N PRO A 206 1.39 0.25 3.12
CA PRO A 206 1.74 -0.37 4.40
C PRO A 206 2.34 -1.78 4.26
N MET A 207 2.12 -2.43 3.11
CA MET A 207 2.67 -3.73 2.72
C MET A 207 4.19 -3.83 2.64
N PHE A 208 4.90 -2.70 2.57
CA PHE A 208 6.36 -2.66 2.35
C PHE A 208 7.13 -1.83 3.38
N SER A 209 6.47 -1.23 4.37
CA SER A 209 7.10 -0.30 5.32
C SER A 209 8.11 -0.98 6.26
N TRP A 210 7.92 -2.27 6.55
CA TRP A 210 8.82 -3.01 7.45
C TRP A 210 10.22 -3.21 6.85
N MET A 211 10.33 -3.33 5.53
CA MET A 211 11.63 -3.45 4.86
C MET A 211 12.40 -2.13 4.88
N PHE A 212 11.72 -0.99 4.93
CA PHE A 212 12.36 0.30 5.17
C PHE A 212 13.01 0.34 6.56
N ALA A 213 12.26 -0.04 7.61
CA ALA A 213 12.80 -0.15 8.97
C ALA A 213 13.98 -1.12 9.05
N PHE A 214 13.85 -2.28 8.40
CA PHE A 214 14.88 -3.30 8.32
C PHE A 214 16.14 -2.77 7.62
N THR A 215 16.00 -2.09 6.48
CA THR A 215 17.15 -1.62 5.71
C THR A 215 17.82 -0.41 6.38
N MET A 216 17.05 0.46 7.04
CA MET A 216 17.57 1.53 7.89
C MET A 216 18.35 0.98 9.08
N ALA A 217 17.81 -0.01 9.79
CA ALA A 217 18.48 -0.66 10.92
C ALA A 217 19.75 -1.40 10.48
N ALA A 218 19.76 -2.00 9.29
CA ALA A 218 20.96 -2.63 8.72
C ALA A 218 22.06 -1.62 8.38
N GLY A 219 21.70 -0.35 8.13
CA GLY A 219 22.64 0.74 7.89
C GLY A 219 23.37 1.27 9.13
N LEU A 220 22.92 0.91 10.35
CA LEU A 220 23.50 1.36 11.62
C LEU A 220 24.73 0.54 12.09
N GLY A 221 25.16 -0.44 11.29
CA GLY A 221 26.26 -1.35 11.62
C GLY A 221 25.79 -2.69 12.21
N MET A 222 26.64 -3.72 12.13
CA MET A 222 26.27 -5.10 12.50
C MET A 222 26.73 -5.46 13.90
N THR A 223 25.98 -5.07 14.92
CA THR A 223 26.13 -5.60 16.29
C THR A 223 25.17 -6.77 16.53
N SER A 224 25.44 -7.61 17.53
CA SER A 224 24.56 -8.73 17.88
C SER A 224 23.13 -8.28 18.25
N SER A 225 22.99 -7.12 18.90
CA SER A 225 21.69 -6.52 19.21
C SER A 225 20.95 -6.03 17.96
N ILE A 226 21.65 -5.42 17.01
CA ILE A 226 21.07 -4.99 15.73
C ILE A 226 20.66 -6.21 14.90
N ILE A 227 21.45 -7.28 14.89
CA ILE A 227 21.10 -8.54 14.20
C ILE A 227 19.82 -9.14 14.79
N ALA A 228 19.70 -9.21 16.12
CA ALA A 228 18.49 -9.70 16.77
C ALA A 228 17.26 -8.83 16.45
N TYR A 229 17.43 -7.51 16.44
CA TYR A 229 16.38 -6.56 16.06
C TYR A 229 15.96 -6.70 14.58
N LEU A 230 16.92 -6.90 13.67
CA LEU A 230 16.67 -7.15 12.25
C LEU A 230 15.89 -8.45 12.03
N ILE A 231 16.24 -9.52 12.74
CA ILE A 231 15.51 -10.80 12.66
C ILE A 231 14.07 -10.61 13.13
N LEU A 232 13.84 -9.86 14.21
CA LEU A 232 12.51 -9.55 14.72
C LEU A 232 11.69 -8.75 13.68
N LEU A 233 12.25 -7.67 13.14
CA LEU A 233 11.61 -6.85 12.11
C LEU A 233 11.29 -7.66 10.84
N PHE A 234 12.20 -8.55 10.44
CA PHE A 234 11.97 -9.46 9.32
C PHE A 234 10.83 -10.43 9.58
N GLY A 235 10.78 -11.03 10.78
CA GLY A 235 9.71 -11.94 11.17
C GLY A 235 8.34 -11.27 11.18
N ILE A 236 8.24 -10.07 11.75
CA ILE A 236 7.01 -9.25 11.75
C ILE A 236 6.63 -8.87 10.32
N GLY A 237 7.61 -8.47 9.51
CA GLY A 237 7.42 -8.18 8.11
C GLY A 237 6.84 -9.33 7.29
N MET A 238 7.32 -10.55 7.54
CA MET A 238 6.76 -11.75 6.91
C MET A 238 5.30 -12.00 7.33
N VAL A 239 4.94 -11.70 8.59
CA VAL A 239 3.53 -11.78 9.03
C VAL A 239 2.66 -10.77 8.28
N TYR A 240 3.11 -9.52 8.13
CA TYR A 240 2.40 -8.50 7.34
C TYR A 240 2.17 -8.98 5.92
N LEU A 241 3.25 -9.46 5.28
CA LEU A 241 3.21 -9.91 3.91
C LEU A 241 2.23 -11.08 3.68
N ILE A 242 2.16 -12.03 4.62
CA ILE A 242 1.19 -13.13 4.58
C ILE A 242 -0.24 -12.59 4.68
N VAL A 243 -0.52 -11.72 5.65
CA VAL A 243 -1.86 -11.14 5.87
C VAL A 243 -2.32 -10.36 4.63
N GLU A 244 -1.40 -9.66 3.97
CA GLU A 244 -1.67 -8.80 2.84
C GLU A 244 -1.85 -9.57 1.54
N CYS A 245 -1.03 -10.58 1.28
CA CYS A 245 -1.23 -11.45 0.13
C CYS A 245 -2.58 -12.20 0.25
N ASN A 246 -3.00 -12.57 1.47
CA ASN A 246 -4.34 -13.10 1.71
C ASN A 246 -5.44 -12.07 1.44
N TYR A 247 -5.21 -10.80 1.82
CA TYR A 247 -6.12 -9.70 1.50
C TYR A 247 -6.27 -9.51 -0.02
N LEU A 248 -5.17 -9.55 -0.79
CA LEU A 248 -5.22 -9.51 -2.25
C LEU A 248 -5.97 -10.71 -2.86
N SER A 249 -5.79 -11.91 -2.31
CA SER A 249 -6.55 -13.11 -2.74
C SER A 249 -8.05 -12.98 -2.47
N MET A 250 -8.45 -12.36 -1.35
CA MET A 250 -9.85 -12.04 -1.07
C MET A 250 -10.42 -11.07 -2.13
N ILE A 251 -9.65 -10.05 -2.53
CA ILE A 251 -10.04 -9.10 -3.59
C ILE A 251 -10.22 -9.82 -4.93
N LYS A 252 -9.33 -10.76 -5.28
CA LYS A 252 -9.49 -11.60 -6.49
C LYS A 252 -10.87 -12.25 -6.52
N LYS A 253 -11.27 -12.90 -5.41
CA LYS A 253 -12.57 -13.59 -5.30
C LYS A 253 -13.73 -12.61 -5.48
N ASN A 254 -13.73 -11.51 -4.73
CA ASN A 254 -14.86 -10.56 -4.66
C ASN A 254 -14.99 -9.64 -5.89
N TRP A 255 -13.88 -9.12 -6.42
CA TRP A 255 -13.92 -8.07 -7.44
C TRP A 255 -13.51 -8.53 -8.82
N ILE A 256 -12.70 -9.59 -8.95
CA ILE A 256 -12.26 -10.10 -10.25
C ILE A 256 -13.13 -11.28 -10.69
N THR A 257 -13.36 -12.24 -9.80
CA THR A 257 -14.00 -13.52 -10.14
C THR A 257 -15.53 -13.41 -10.22
N ASP A 258 -16.20 -12.68 -9.32
CA ASP A 258 -17.67 -12.56 -9.33
C ASP A 258 -18.24 -11.83 -10.56
N GLY A 259 -17.45 -11.01 -11.25
CA GLY A 259 -17.82 -10.43 -12.55
C GLY A 259 -17.94 -11.47 -13.68
N THR A 260 -17.29 -12.63 -13.54
CA THR A 260 -17.33 -13.72 -14.54
C THR A 260 -18.45 -14.74 -14.31
N LYS A 261 -19.00 -14.82 -13.10
CA LYS A 261 -20.13 -15.73 -12.81
C LYS A 261 -21.43 -15.22 -13.42
N LYS A 262 -21.72 -13.92 -13.36
CA LYS A 262 -22.95 -13.33 -13.97
C LYS A 262 -23.00 -13.45 -15.49
N THR A 263 -21.86 -13.51 -16.17
CA THR A 263 -21.78 -13.68 -17.63
C THR A 263 -21.93 -15.13 -18.08
N LYS A 264 -21.62 -16.12 -17.23
CA LYS A 264 -21.86 -17.54 -17.55
C LYS A 264 -23.32 -17.96 -17.36
N THR A 265 -24.06 -17.37 -16.43
CA THR A 265 -25.48 -17.70 -16.23
C THR A 265 -26.38 -17.22 -17.38
N HIS A 266 -25.97 -16.18 -18.12
CA HIS A 266 -26.69 -15.71 -19.31
C HIS A 266 -26.35 -16.45 -20.61
N LYS A 267 -25.32 -17.31 -20.62
CA LYS A 267 -24.96 -18.13 -21.79
C LYS A 267 -25.48 -19.58 -21.76
N LYS A 268 -26.27 -19.96 -20.74
CA LYS A 268 -26.93 -21.28 -20.64
C LYS A 268 -28.46 -21.21 -20.85
N LYS A 269 -28.89 -20.34 -21.76
CA LYS A 269 -30.24 -20.38 -22.36
C LYS A 269 -30.12 -20.17 -23.86
N LYS A 270 -29.69 -21.20 -24.56
CA LYS A 270 -30.10 -21.54 -25.92
C LYS A 270 -30.08 -23.05 -26.02
#